data_AF-A0AAN6HBT5-F1
#
_entry.id   AF-A0AAN6HBT5-F1
#
_cell.length_a   1.000
_cell.length_b   1.000
_cell.length_c   1.000
_cell.angle_alpha   90.00
_cell.angle_beta   90.00
_cell.angle_gamma   90.00
#
_symmetry.space_group_name_H-M   'P 1'
#
loop_
_entity.id
_entity.type
_entity.pdbx_description
1 polymer ?
#
loop_
_entity_poly.entity_id
_entity_poly.type
_entity_poly.pdbx_seq_one_letter_code
_entity_poly.pdbx_strand_id
1 'polypeptide(L)'
;MGVPVNLKDRDAFHLTIEEYLQALISLLDELTRLARNSVTLGDYRRPQLIAQFIKEVHAGFQILNLKNDTLRKRSDGIKYRVKEVEDVVYDLR
;
A
#
# COMPACT_ATOMS: atom_id res chain seq x y z
N MET A 1 -10.10 -19.00 -4.24
CA MET A 1 -11.30 -18.25 -3.82
C MET A 1 -11.90 -17.63 -5.08
N GLY A 2 -13.01 -18.16 -5.59
CA GLY A 2 -13.65 -17.68 -6.83
C GLY A 2 -14.64 -16.53 -6.59
N VAL A 3 -14.26 -15.56 -5.75
CA VAL A 3 -15.13 -14.43 -5.40
C VAL A 3 -15.18 -13.46 -6.58
N PRO A 4 -16.38 -13.11 -7.08
CA PRO A 4 -16.50 -12.15 -8.17
C PRO A 4 -16.00 -10.75 -7.78
N VAL A 5 -15.59 -9.95 -8.78
CA VAL A 5 -15.08 -8.59 -8.60
C VAL A 5 -16.04 -7.60 -9.22
N ASN A 6 -16.41 -6.56 -8.46
CA ASN A 6 -17.17 -5.41 -8.95
C ASN A 6 -18.45 -5.76 -9.75
N LEU A 7 -19.22 -6.74 -9.26
CA LEU A 7 -20.55 -7.05 -9.76
C LEU A 7 -21.45 -5.81 -9.77
N LYS A 8 -22.24 -5.68 -10.82
CA LYS A 8 -23.21 -4.59 -11.01
C LYS A 8 -24.59 -5.10 -11.42
N ASP A 9 -24.66 -6.35 -11.86
CA ASP A 9 -25.82 -7.02 -12.44
C ASP A 9 -26.71 -7.69 -11.39
N ARG A 10 -26.16 -8.01 -10.21
CA ARG A 10 -26.86 -8.73 -9.15
C ARG A 10 -26.31 -8.37 -7.77
N ASP A 11 -27.18 -8.47 -6.77
CA ASP A 11 -26.82 -8.35 -5.36
C ASP A 11 -26.26 -9.68 -4.85
N ALA A 12 -24.94 -9.77 -4.80
CA ALA A 12 -24.21 -10.93 -4.31
C ALA A 12 -22.87 -10.49 -3.73
N PHE A 13 -22.33 -11.26 -2.78
CA PHE A 13 -21.01 -10.98 -2.22
C PHE A 13 -19.95 -10.91 -3.32
N HIS A 14 -19.24 -9.78 -3.35
CA HIS A 14 -18.18 -9.48 -4.31
C HIS A 14 -17.18 -8.53 -3.68
N LEU A 15 -15.97 -8.49 -4.23
CA LEU A 15 -14.98 -7.47 -3.86
C LEU A 15 -15.11 -6.27 -4.79
N THR A 16 -15.34 -5.09 -4.24
CA THR A 16 -15.31 -3.86 -5.03
C THR A 16 -13.85 -3.41 -5.26
N ILE A 17 -13.63 -2.67 -6.35
CA ILE A 17 -12.32 -2.08 -6.62
C ILE A 17 -11.93 -1.09 -5.52
N GLU A 18 -12.91 -0.36 -4.98
CA GLU A 18 -12.69 0.58 -3.90
C GLU A 18 -12.16 -0.12 -2.65
N GLU A 19 -12.82 -1.20 -2.20
CA GLU A 19 -12.37 -1.96 -1.03
C GLU A 19 -10.96 -2.52 -1.20
N TYR A 20 -10.64 -3.03 -2.39
CA TYR A 20 -9.28 -3.49 -2.69
C TYR A 20 -8.25 -2.37 -2.56
N LEU A 21 -8.51 -1.20 -3.14
CA LEU A 21 -7.59 -0.06 -3.06
C LEU A 21 -7.47 0.46 -1.61
N GLN A 22 -8.57 0.50 -0.86
CA GLN A 22 -8.57 0.86 0.56
C GLN A 22 -7.72 -0.11 1.40
N ALA A 23 -7.84 -1.42 1.13
CA ALA A 23 -7.07 -2.47 1.79
C ALA A 23 -5.59 -2.40 1.42
N LEU A 24 -5.28 -2.10 0.16
CA LEU A 24 -3.90 -1.94 -0.31
C LEU A 24 -3.19 -0.77 0.40
N ILE A 25 -3.88 0.34 0.65
CA ILE A 25 -3.32 1.45 1.45
C ILE A 25 -3.03 1.00 2.88
N SER A 26 -3.96 0.28 3.52
CA SER A 26 -3.75 -0.26 4.87
C SER A 26 -2.58 -1.24 4.94
N LEU A 27 -2.34 -2.02 3.87
CA LEU A 27 -1.18 -2.90 3.78
C LEU A 27 0.14 -2.13 3.82
N LEU A 28 0.21 -0.94 3.22
CA LEU A 28 1.44 -0.14 3.24
C LEU A 28 1.83 0.27 4.66
N ASP A 29 0.85 0.60 5.51
CA ASP A 29 1.11 0.94 6.92
C ASP A 29 1.76 -0.24 7.67
N GLU A 30 1.26 -1.45 7.41
CA GLU A 30 1.78 -2.69 7.98
C GLU A 30 3.18 -3.05 7.46
N LEU A 31 3.42 -2.83 6.17
CA LEU A 31 4.73 -3.06 5.56
C LEU A 31 5.79 -2.09 6.09
N THR A 32 5.44 -0.82 6.32
CA THR A 32 6.38 0.14 6.93
C THR A 32 6.75 -0.28 8.35
N ARG A 33 5.79 -0.79 9.14
CA ARG A 33 6.07 -1.38 10.45
C ARG A 33 6.97 -2.62 10.35
N LEU A 34 6.70 -3.49 9.38
CA LEU A 34 7.53 -4.68 9.11
C LEU A 34 8.96 -4.30 8.73
N ALA A 35 9.17 -3.23 7.94
CA ALA A 35 10.50 -2.77 7.55
C ALA A 35 11.35 -2.41 8.77
N ARG A 36 10.82 -1.61 9.71
CA ARG A 36 11.51 -1.30 10.98
C ARG A 36 11.83 -2.54 11.80
N ASN A 37 10.84 -3.43 11.99
CA ASN A 37 11.05 -4.64 12.77
C ASN A 37 12.10 -5.57 12.16
N SER A 38 12.17 -5.62 10.83
CA SER A 38 13.16 -6.42 10.10
C SER A 38 14.58 -5.93 10.38
N VAL A 39 14.80 -4.62 10.41
CA VAL A 39 16.09 -4.01 10.78
C VAL A 39 16.49 -4.40 12.20
N THR A 40 15.56 -4.32 13.17
CA THR A 40 15.82 -4.71 14.57
C THR A 40 16.23 -6.18 14.69
N LEU A 41 15.75 -7.05 13.79
CA LEU A 41 16.10 -8.46 13.72
C LEU A 41 17.33 -8.77 12.84
N GLY A 42 18.02 -7.75 12.33
CA GLY A 42 19.20 -7.90 11.47
C GLY A 42 18.89 -8.28 10.01
N ASP A 43 17.62 -8.31 9.60
CA ASP A 43 17.24 -8.48 8.20
C ASP A 43 17.27 -7.12 7.48
N TYR A 44 18.44 -6.80 6.95
CA TYR A 44 18.70 -5.56 6.21
C TYR A 44 18.42 -5.69 4.72
N ARG A 45 17.78 -6.76 4.23
CA ARG A 45 17.39 -6.90 2.81
C ARG A 45 15.90 -6.61 2.62
N ARG A 46 15.08 -6.97 3.61
CA ARG A 46 13.64 -6.78 3.57
C ARG A 46 13.20 -5.31 3.47
N PRO A 47 13.83 -4.34 4.18
CA PRO A 47 13.46 -2.93 4.07
C PRO A 47 13.58 -2.37 2.64
N GLN A 48 14.58 -2.80 1.86
CA GLN A 48 14.78 -2.35 0.48
C GLN A 48 13.70 -2.92 -0.45
N LEU A 49 13.34 -4.20 -0.27
CA LEU A 49 12.24 -4.82 -1.01
C LEU A 49 10.90 -4.14 -0.70
N ILE A 50 10.65 -3.84 0.58
CA ILE A 50 9.45 -3.11 1.00
C ILE A 50 9.44 -1.69 0.44
N ALA A 51 10.57 -0.98 0.50
CA ALA A 51 10.68 0.37 -0.04
C ALA A 51 10.38 0.41 -1.54
N GLN A 52 10.93 -0.54 -2.31
CA GLN A 52 10.65 -0.65 -3.74
C GLN A 52 9.16 -0.91 -4.00
N PHE A 53 8.56 -1.87 -3.29
CA PHE A 53 7.14 -2.18 -3.43
C PHE A 53 6.24 -0.99 -3.10
N ILE A 54 6.50 -0.28 -2.00
CA ILE A 54 5.71 0.90 -1.60
C ILE A 54 5.81 2.01 -2.67
N LYS A 55 6.98 2.21 -3.28
CA LYS A 55 7.16 3.18 -4.38
C LYS A 55 6.38 2.79 -5.64
N GLU A 56 6.39 1.52 -6.00
CA GLU A 56 5.62 1.00 -7.14
C GLU A 56 4.11 1.16 -6.93
N VAL A 57 3.62 0.82 -5.74
CA VAL A 57 2.21 1.03 -5.39
C VAL A 57 1.87 2.53 -5.41
N HIS A 58 2.72 3.39 -4.85
CA HIS A 58 2.51 4.83 -4.87
C HIS A 58 2.41 5.38 -6.31
N ALA A 59 3.33 4.99 -7.20
CA ALA A 59 3.29 5.35 -8.61
C ALA A 59 2.00 4.84 -9.29
N GLY A 60 1.56 3.63 -8.94
CA GLY A 60 0.27 3.09 -9.37
C GLY A 60 -0.93 3.92 -8.91
N PHE A 61 -0.92 4.45 -7.68
CA PHE A 61 -1.98 5.35 -7.21
C PHE A 61 -1.95 6.72 -7.91
N GLN A 62 -0.78 7.23 -8.29
CA GLN A 62 -0.65 8.53 -8.97
C GLN A 62 -1.28 8.57 -10.37
N ILE A 63 -1.40 7.42 -11.05
CA ILE A 63 -2.06 7.34 -12.37
C ILE A 63 -3.59 7.18 -12.29
N LEU A 64 -4.14 6.92 -11.09
CA LEU A 64 -5.58 6.73 -10.91
C LEU A 64 -6.31 8.07 -10.76
N ASN A 65 -7.35 8.27 -11.57
CA ASN A 65 -8.27 9.39 -11.39
C ASN A 65 -9.34 9.08 -10.34
N LEU A 66 -8.96 9.17 -9.07
CA LEU A 66 -9.84 8.85 -7.93
C LEU A 66 -10.91 9.92 -7.72
N LYS A 67 -12.17 9.57 -8.00
CA LYS A 67 -13.33 10.45 -7.76
C LYS A 67 -13.91 10.36 -6.34
N ASN A 68 -13.59 9.29 -5.61
CA ASN A 68 -14.02 9.10 -4.23
C ASN A 68 -13.12 9.91 -3.29
N ASP A 69 -13.71 10.84 -2.51
CA ASP A 69 -12.96 11.76 -1.66
C ASP A 69 -12.18 11.05 -0.53
N THR A 70 -12.78 10.02 0.08
CA THR A 70 -12.15 9.24 1.15
C THR A 70 -10.94 8.47 0.64
N LEU A 71 -11.08 7.77 -0.49
CA LEU A 71 -9.97 7.03 -1.10
C LEU A 71 -8.85 7.97 -1.56
N ARG A 72 -9.21 9.11 -2.16
CA ARG A 72 -8.26 10.14 -2.58
C ARG A 72 -7.45 10.66 -1.40
N LYS A 73 -8.10 11.05 -0.30
CA LYS A 73 -7.42 11.52 0.92
C LYS A 73 -6.42 10.49 1.47
N ARG A 74 -6.81 9.21 1.49
CA ARG A 74 -5.89 8.14 1.95
C ARG A 74 -4.75 7.91 0.98
N SER A 75 -5.00 7.96 -0.33
CA SER A 75 -4.01 7.86 -1.40
C SER A 75 -2.97 8.98 -1.30
N ASP A 76 -3.39 10.24 -1.08
CA ASP A 76 -2.48 11.38 -0.89
C ASP A 76 -1.55 11.20 0.31
N GLY A 77 -1.95 10.38 1.28
CA GLY A 77 -1.14 10.02 2.43
C GLY A 77 0.00 9.06 2.12
N ILE A 78 -0.05 8.27 1.04
CA ILE A 78 0.94 7.22 0.75
C ILE A 78 2.38 7.78 0.71
N LYS A 79 2.55 9.03 0.25
CA LYS A 79 3.85 9.72 0.25
C LYS A 79 4.58 9.72 1.60
N TYR A 80 3.85 9.72 2.71
CA TYR A 80 4.46 9.67 4.04
C TYR A 80 5.04 8.29 4.34
N ARG A 81 4.39 7.21 3.88
CA ARG A 81 4.89 5.83 4.03
C ARG A 81 6.11 5.59 3.13
N VAL A 82 6.11 6.16 1.93
CA VAL A 82 7.29 6.19 1.04
C VAL A 82 8.47 6.84 1.77
N LYS A 83 8.27 8.04 2.32
CA LYS A 83 9.32 8.74 3.07
C LYS A 83 9.81 7.90 4.27
N GLU A 84 8.90 7.38 5.07
CA GLU A 84 9.24 6.62 6.28
C GLU A 84 10.07 5.37 5.97
N VAL A 85 9.76 4.62 4.91
CA VAL A 85 10.58 3.46 4.53
C VAL A 85 11.88 3.86 3.84
N GLU A 86 11.93 4.98 3.13
CA GLU A 86 13.18 5.54 2.59
C GLU A 86 14.13 5.94 3.72
N ASP A 87 13.63 6.58 4.78
CA ASP A 87 14.43 6.94 5.95
C ASP A 87 15.02 5.67 6.60
N VAL A 88 14.23 4.61 6.75
CA VAL A 88 14.71 3.31 7.25
C VAL A 88 15.82 2.72 6.36
N VAL A 89 15.68 2.78 5.04
CA VAL A 89 16.72 2.28 4.12
C VAL A 89 17.96 3.16 4.12
N TYR A 90 17.80 4.47 4.31
CA TYR A 90 18.90 5.42 4.41
C TYR A 90 19.76 5.16 5.65
N ASP A 91 19.14 4.87 6.79
CA ASP A 91 19.84 4.57 8.05
C ASP A 91 20.66 3.25 8.00
N LEU A 92 20.43 2.40 7.00
CA LEU A 92 21.19 1.17 6.76
C LEU A 92 22.44 1.35 5.90
N ARG A 93 22.61 2.52 5.28
CA ARG A 93 23.72 2.81 4.36
C ARG A 93 24.95 3.37 5.05
#